data_AF-A0A9P9IT82-F1
#
_entry.id   AF-A0A9P9IT82-F1
#
_cell.length_a   1.000
_cell.length_b   1.000
_cell.length_c   1.000
_cell.angle_alpha   90.00
_cell.angle_beta   90.00
_cell.angle_gamma   90.00
#
_symmetry.space_group_name_H-M   'P 1'
#
loop_
_entity.id
_entity.type
_entity.pdbx_description
1 polymer ?
#
loop_
_entity_poly.entity_id
_entity_poly.type
_entity_poly.pdbx_seq_one_letter_code
_entity_poly.pdbx_strand_id
1 'polypeptide(L)'
;MSASSQRPEELSRRHPLQRLDSPSKGFSGAFHAVGLVSFYTCFKFLIANPNTITSAYGWHFQYLTIIGLAISTLSFASGLLADVTSSRQLFALKNYLALVAAPIEILISILYWSLRTISPSLVVPSDLPMLPLWNDLNFHLFPAILLSVDALLLSPPWPTSPVNPNAPLITLTSSTGLAFAYWFWIEWCYSYNGFYPYPIFELLSTLQRVGLFAISGATMWVVGSGLRVLYAYINGYERLDDRKGGKKI
;
A
#
# COMPACT_ATOMS: atom_id res chain seq x y z
N MET A 1 50.05 -1.48 -1.81
CA MET A 1 49.33 -1.93 -0.60
C MET A 1 47.83 -1.92 -0.91
N SER A 2 47.14 -2.98 -0.51
CA SER A 2 45.86 -3.49 -1.04
C SER A 2 44.67 -2.52 -0.91
N ALA A 3 44.07 -2.16 -2.05
CA ALA A 3 42.77 -1.48 -2.16
C ALA A 3 41.64 -2.49 -2.46
N SER A 4 41.61 -3.62 -1.75
CA SER A 4 40.71 -4.75 -2.05
C SER A 4 39.75 -5.11 -0.92
N SER A 5 39.90 -4.58 0.31
CA SER A 5 39.10 -5.03 1.46
C SER A 5 37.82 -4.25 1.75
N GLN A 6 37.54 -3.13 1.08
CA GLN A 6 36.39 -2.26 1.44
C GLN A 6 35.05 -2.59 0.75
N ARG A 7 35.06 -3.36 -0.35
CA ARG A 7 33.83 -3.63 -1.14
C ARG A 7 32.76 -4.50 -0.45
N PRO A 8 33.07 -5.49 0.40
CA PRO A 8 32.04 -6.31 1.03
C PRO A 8 31.26 -5.57 2.13
N GLU A 9 31.88 -4.60 2.83
CA GLU A 9 31.25 -3.89 3.95
C GLU A 9 30.23 -2.83 3.50
N GLU A 10 30.47 -2.12 2.40
CA GLU A 10 29.49 -1.16 1.84
C GLU A 10 28.20 -1.84 1.37
N LEU A 11 28.32 -3.12 1.01
CA LEU A 11 27.24 -3.94 0.48
C LEU A 11 26.30 -4.47 1.61
N SER A 12 26.74 -4.49 2.86
CA SER A 12 25.96 -5.03 3.98
C SER A 12 25.26 -3.96 4.83
N ARG A 13 25.46 -2.67 4.54
CA ARG A 13 25.03 -1.60 5.45
C ARG A 13 23.58 -1.18 5.17
N ARG A 14 22.73 -1.41 6.17
CA ARG A 14 21.44 -0.77 6.37
C ARG A 14 21.51 0.71 6.01
N HIS A 15 20.46 1.22 5.38
CA HIS A 15 20.37 2.65 5.09
C HIS A 15 20.40 3.47 6.39
N PRO A 16 21.23 4.53 6.51
CA PRO A 16 21.40 5.26 7.78
C PRO A 16 20.10 5.79 8.41
N LEU A 17 19.16 6.24 7.57
CA LEU A 17 17.86 6.76 8.00
C LEU A 17 16.83 5.67 8.38
N GLN A 18 17.04 4.42 7.98
CA GLN A 18 16.13 3.35 8.35
C GLN A 18 16.23 3.12 9.87
N ARG A 19 15.12 3.03 10.60
CA ARG A 19 15.11 2.97 12.08
C ARG A 19 15.38 1.58 12.64
N LEU A 20 14.87 0.55 11.99
CA LEU A 20 14.99 -0.85 12.42
C LEU A 20 15.70 -1.67 11.35
N ASP A 21 16.35 -2.75 11.75
CA ASP A 21 17.08 -3.61 10.83
C ASP A 21 16.12 -4.34 9.88
N SER A 22 16.24 -4.05 8.59
CA SER A 22 15.49 -4.66 7.51
C SER A 22 16.31 -4.58 6.20
N PRO A 23 16.40 -5.64 5.39
CA PRO A 23 15.84 -6.96 5.67
C PRO A 23 16.58 -7.66 6.83
N SER A 24 15.85 -8.34 7.72
CA SER A 24 16.43 -9.13 8.83
C SER A 24 15.50 -10.26 9.31
N LYS A 25 16.08 -11.39 9.71
CA LYS A 25 15.33 -12.54 10.29
C LYS A 25 14.73 -12.26 11.67
N GLY A 26 15.06 -11.13 12.29
CA GLY A 26 14.58 -10.72 13.60
C GLY A 26 13.21 -10.04 13.50
N PHE A 27 13.13 -8.81 14.01
CA PHE A 27 11.88 -8.05 14.05
C PHE A 27 11.24 -7.85 12.66
N SER A 28 12.03 -7.54 11.62
CA SER A 28 11.50 -7.34 10.26
C SER A 28 10.79 -8.60 9.73
N GLY A 29 11.46 -9.76 9.80
CA GLY A 29 10.88 -11.04 9.39
C GLY A 29 9.61 -11.40 10.16
N ALA A 30 9.62 -11.23 11.49
CA ALA A 30 8.44 -11.46 12.30
C ALA A 30 7.28 -10.52 11.92
N PHE A 31 7.58 -9.25 11.67
CA PHE A 31 6.59 -8.25 11.28
C PHE A 31 5.94 -8.59 9.93
N HIS A 32 6.74 -8.91 8.91
CA HIS A 32 6.21 -9.31 7.60
C HIS A 32 5.41 -10.63 7.69
N ALA A 33 5.85 -11.59 8.50
CA ALA A 33 5.10 -12.83 8.73
C ALA A 33 3.73 -12.58 9.39
N VAL A 34 3.67 -11.73 10.42
CA VAL A 34 2.41 -11.34 11.07
C VAL A 34 1.47 -10.65 10.08
N GLY A 35 1.99 -9.75 9.25
CA GLY A 35 1.18 -9.10 8.23
C GLY A 35 0.63 -10.09 7.20
N LEU A 36 1.43 -11.05 6.73
CA LEU A 36 0.97 -12.11 5.82
C LEU A 36 -0.08 -13.01 6.46
N VAL A 37 0.03 -13.33 7.74
CA VAL A 37 -1.02 -14.07 8.45
C VAL A 37 -2.31 -13.26 8.49
N SER A 38 -2.25 -11.96 8.80
CA SER A 38 -3.43 -11.08 8.75
C SER A 38 -4.06 -11.07 7.36
N PHE A 39 -3.28 -10.84 6.30
CA PHE A 39 -3.80 -10.80 4.93
C PHE A 39 -4.35 -12.15 4.46
N TYR A 40 -3.72 -13.25 4.86
CA TYR A 40 -4.22 -14.59 4.61
C TYR A 40 -5.61 -14.81 5.22
N THR A 41 -5.86 -14.31 6.44
CA THR A 41 -7.20 -14.46 7.06
C THR A 41 -8.29 -13.75 6.27
N CYS A 42 -7.99 -12.61 5.63
CA CYS A 42 -8.89 -11.94 4.71
C CYS A 42 -9.21 -12.79 3.48
N PHE A 43 -8.19 -13.30 2.77
CA PHE A 43 -8.44 -14.16 1.61
C PHE A 43 -9.16 -15.46 1.98
N LYS A 44 -8.80 -16.07 3.11
CA LYS A 44 -9.51 -17.24 3.64
C LYS A 44 -10.97 -16.91 3.92
N PHE A 45 -11.27 -15.73 4.46
CA PHE A 45 -12.64 -15.29 4.72
C PHE A 45 -13.47 -15.22 3.44
N LEU A 46 -12.92 -14.68 2.34
CA LEU A 46 -13.62 -14.60 1.05
C LEU A 46 -14.00 -15.97 0.50
N ILE A 47 -13.13 -16.97 0.68
CA ILE A 47 -13.37 -18.35 0.21
C ILE A 47 -14.35 -19.06 1.14
N ALA A 48 -14.24 -18.85 2.45
CA ALA A 48 -15.06 -19.53 3.45
C ALA A 48 -16.49 -18.98 3.56
N ASN A 49 -16.76 -17.79 3.03
CA ASN A 49 -18.06 -17.11 3.10
C ASN A 49 -18.54 -16.73 1.69
N PRO A 50 -18.88 -17.72 0.84
CA PRO A 50 -19.33 -17.45 -0.51
C PRO A 50 -20.64 -16.66 -0.51
N ASN A 51 -20.76 -15.74 -1.47
CA ASN A 51 -21.91 -14.87 -1.67
C ASN A 51 -22.08 -14.55 -3.17
N THR A 52 -23.02 -13.66 -3.52
CA THR A 52 -23.28 -13.24 -4.90
C THR A 52 -22.03 -12.76 -5.65
N ILE A 53 -21.11 -12.09 -4.96
CA ILE A 53 -19.81 -11.63 -5.50
C ILE A 53 -18.90 -12.79 -5.91
N THR A 54 -18.99 -13.93 -5.23
CA THR A 54 -18.11 -15.10 -5.49
C THR A 54 -18.35 -15.71 -6.87
N SER A 55 -19.55 -15.54 -7.42
CA SER A 55 -19.92 -16.01 -8.76
C SER A 55 -19.88 -14.91 -9.82
N ALA A 56 -19.48 -13.69 -9.46
CA ALA A 56 -19.48 -12.53 -10.35
C ALA A 56 -18.19 -12.44 -11.19
N TYR A 57 -18.28 -11.78 -12.34
CA TYR A 57 -17.13 -11.42 -13.16
C TYR A 57 -16.17 -10.52 -12.37
N GLY A 58 -14.88 -10.80 -12.49
CA GLY A 58 -13.84 -10.14 -11.70
C GLY A 58 -13.73 -10.68 -10.27
N TRP A 59 -14.57 -11.64 -9.87
CA TRP A 59 -14.58 -12.23 -8.52
C TRP A 59 -14.62 -11.12 -7.45
N HIS A 60 -13.97 -11.33 -6.31
CA HIS A 60 -13.79 -10.28 -5.29
C HIS A 60 -12.82 -9.16 -5.72
N PHE A 61 -12.10 -9.28 -6.84
CA PHE A 61 -11.19 -8.24 -7.34
C PHE A 61 -11.90 -7.04 -7.99
N GLN A 62 -13.23 -7.02 -8.03
CA GLN A 62 -13.98 -5.78 -8.29
C GLN A 62 -13.86 -4.77 -7.14
N TYR A 63 -13.53 -5.22 -5.92
CA TYR A 63 -13.35 -4.36 -4.75
C TYR A 63 -11.93 -3.82 -4.66
N LEU A 64 -11.79 -2.49 -4.56
CA LEU A 64 -10.50 -1.84 -4.31
C LEU A 64 -9.78 -2.42 -3.09
N THR A 65 -10.52 -2.76 -2.03
CA THR A 65 -9.98 -3.38 -0.81
C THR A 65 -9.23 -4.68 -1.12
N ILE A 66 -9.72 -5.50 -2.04
CA ILE A 66 -9.11 -6.79 -2.37
C ILE A 66 -7.91 -6.62 -3.32
N ILE A 67 -7.99 -5.65 -4.23
CA ILE A 67 -6.83 -5.26 -5.06
C ILE A 67 -5.71 -4.72 -4.16
N GLY A 68 -6.02 -3.80 -3.24
CA GLY A 68 -5.08 -3.26 -2.26
C GLY A 68 -4.43 -4.37 -1.46
N LEU A 69 -5.24 -5.25 -0.86
CA LEU A 69 -4.79 -6.36 -0.05
C LEU A 69 -3.86 -7.31 -0.82
N ALA A 70 -4.11 -7.54 -2.11
CA ALA A 70 -3.25 -8.36 -2.96
C ALA A 70 -1.87 -7.70 -3.17
N ILE A 71 -1.82 -6.39 -3.45
CA ILE A 71 -0.55 -5.66 -3.58
C ILE A 71 0.20 -5.63 -2.24
N SER A 72 -0.52 -5.41 -1.13
CA SER A 72 -0.01 -5.49 0.24
C SER A 72 0.61 -6.85 0.54
N THR A 73 -0.04 -7.93 0.11
CA THR A 73 0.45 -9.31 0.24
C THR A 73 1.72 -9.53 -0.58
N LEU A 74 1.77 -9.05 -1.83
CA LEU A 74 2.98 -9.13 -2.65
C LEU A 74 4.14 -8.35 -2.03
N SER A 75 3.86 -7.17 -1.46
CA SER A 75 4.87 -6.36 -0.76
C SER A 75 5.43 -7.09 0.45
N PHE A 76 4.57 -7.58 1.34
CA PHE A 76 4.99 -8.28 2.55
C PHE A 76 5.62 -9.64 2.26
N ALA A 77 5.17 -10.36 1.23
CA ALA A 77 5.81 -11.60 0.77
C ALA A 77 7.23 -11.34 0.26
N SER A 78 7.40 -10.29 -0.56
CA SER A 78 8.72 -9.86 -1.02
C SER A 78 9.62 -9.44 0.15
N GLY A 79 9.05 -8.77 1.17
CA GLY A 79 9.72 -8.38 2.41
C GLY A 79 10.21 -9.58 3.21
N LEU A 80 9.33 -10.54 3.50
CA LEU A 80 9.67 -11.75 4.23
C LEU A 80 10.72 -12.59 3.49
N LEU A 81 10.59 -12.73 2.16
CA LEU A 81 11.59 -13.41 1.36
C LEU A 81 12.94 -12.68 1.43
N ALA A 82 12.95 -11.35 1.40
CA ALA A 82 14.16 -10.56 1.59
C ALA A 82 14.76 -10.76 2.99
N ASP A 83 13.94 -10.83 4.04
CA ASP A 83 14.39 -11.07 5.43
C ASP A 83 15.08 -12.43 5.59
N VAL A 84 14.52 -13.47 4.98
CA VAL A 84 15.05 -14.83 5.08
C VAL A 84 16.30 -15.03 4.23
N THR A 85 16.31 -14.45 3.02
CA THR A 85 17.39 -14.65 2.03
C THR A 85 18.46 -13.57 2.02
N SER A 86 18.24 -12.45 2.72
CA SER A 86 19.03 -11.23 2.62
C SER A 86 19.13 -10.67 1.20
N SER A 87 18.13 -10.95 0.34
CA SER A 87 18.11 -10.50 -1.06
C SER A 87 17.74 -9.02 -1.19
N ARG A 88 18.66 -8.23 -1.76
CA ARG A 88 18.41 -6.80 -2.03
C ARG A 88 17.39 -6.56 -3.13
N GLN A 89 17.29 -7.46 -4.09
CA GLN A 89 16.32 -7.33 -5.18
C GLN A 89 14.89 -7.51 -4.64
N LEU A 90 14.69 -8.48 -3.76
CA LEU A 90 13.41 -8.70 -3.09
C LEU A 90 13.07 -7.53 -2.16
N PHE A 91 14.07 -7.01 -1.44
CA PHE A 91 13.87 -5.82 -0.61
C PHE A 91 13.51 -4.58 -1.44
N ALA A 92 14.18 -4.37 -2.58
CA ALA A 92 13.85 -3.29 -3.50
C ALA A 92 12.43 -3.46 -4.06
N LEU A 93 12.06 -4.67 -4.51
CA LEU A 93 10.72 -4.98 -5.01
C LEU A 93 9.66 -4.68 -3.94
N LYS A 94 9.86 -5.17 -2.71
CA LYS A 94 8.99 -4.86 -1.56
C LYS A 94 8.78 -3.35 -1.41
N ASN A 95 9.86 -2.57 -1.45
CA ASN A 95 9.80 -1.13 -1.27
C ASN A 95 9.06 -0.46 -2.44
N TYR A 96 9.28 -0.88 -3.69
CA TYR A 96 8.53 -0.40 -4.85
C TYR A 96 7.03 -0.71 -4.77
N LEU A 97 6.66 -1.91 -4.33
CA LEU A 97 5.27 -2.29 -4.11
C LEU A 97 4.64 -1.46 -2.99
N ALA A 98 5.38 -1.21 -1.90
CA ALA A 98 4.91 -0.40 -0.78
C ALA A 98 4.65 1.07 -1.17
N LEU A 99 5.30 1.59 -2.23
CA LEU A 99 5.03 2.93 -2.76
C LEU A 99 3.58 3.11 -3.23
N VAL A 100 2.95 2.01 -3.63
CA VAL A 100 1.56 1.97 -4.11
C VAL A 100 0.65 1.41 -3.02
N ALA A 101 1.04 0.30 -2.38
CA ALA A 101 0.22 -0.37 -1.39
C ALA A 101 -0.10 0.52 -0.18
N ALA A 102 0.90 1.18 0.42
CA ALA A 102 0.68 1.96 1.63
C ALA A 102 -0.31 3.14 1.42
N PRO A 103 -0.16 3.97 0.37
CA PRO A 103 -1.14 5.03 0.12
C PRO A 103 -2.52 4.50 -0.30
N ILE A 104 -2.61 3.39 -1.06
CA ILE A 104 -3.89 2.78 -1.43
C ILE A 104 -4.62 2.27 -0.18
N GLU A 105 -3.96 1.56 0.72
CA GLU A 105 -4.60 0.98 1.90
C GLU A 105 -5.06 2.06 2.90
N ILE A 106 -4.28 3.14 3.05
CA ILE A 106 -4.73 4.29 3.84
C ILE A 106 -5.92 4.97 3.18
N LEU A 107 -5.92 5.14 1.85
CA LEU A 107 -7.08 5.67 1.11
C LEU A 107 -8.31 4.77 1.33
N ILE A 108 -8.18 3.45 1.18
CA ILE A 108 -9.25 2.49 1.42
C ILE A 108 -9.80 2.65 2.84
N SER A 109 -8.93 2.76 3.84
CA SER A 109 -9.34 2.95 5.23
C SER A 109 -10.14 4.24 5.41
N ILE A 110 -9.63 5.37 4.89
CA ILE A 110 -10.31 6.67 4.95
C ILE A 110 -11.68 6.60 4.28
N LEU A 111 -11.74 6.10 3.04
CA LEU A 111 -13.00 6.00 2.28
C LEU A 111 -13.99 5.07 2.97
N TYR A 112 -13.57 3.87 3.37
CA TYR A 112 -14.44 2.88 3.98
C TYR A 112 -15.06 3.41 5.28
N TRP A 113 -14.23 3.87 6.23
CA TRP A 113 -14.72 4.30 7.53
C TRP A 113 -15.51 5.61 7.45
N SER A 114 -15.14 6.55 6.57
CA SER A 114 -15.93 7.78 6.36
C SER A 114 -17.30 7.49 5.73
N LEU A 115 -17.36 6.68 4.67
CA LEU A 115 -18.64 6.34 4.04
C LEU A 115 -19.51 5.50 4.96
N ARG A 116 -18.94 4.51 5.65
CA ARG A 116 -19.68 3.66 6.59
C ARG A 116 -20.27 4.45 7.76
N THR A 117 -19.54 5.44 8.29
CA THR A 117 -20.05 6.29 9.38
C THR A 117 -21.19 7.21 8.94
N ILE A 118 -21.20 7.64 7.67
CA ILE A 118 -22.32 8.38 7.08
C ILE A 118 -23.53 7.46 6.87
N SER A 119 -23.33 6.35 6.14
CA SER A 119 -24.32 5.30 5.99
C SER A 119 -23.68 4.00 5.52
N PRO A 120 -23.88 2.87 6.23
CA PRO A 120 -23.40 1.56 5.79
C PRO A 120 -23.90 1.16 4.39
N SER A 121 -25.07 1.65 3.97
CA SER A 121 -25.66 1.37 2.66
C SER A 121 -24.86 1.95 1.49
N LEU A 122 -23.87 2.82 1.74
CA LEU A 122 -22.99 3.36 0.70
C LEU A 122 -21.90 2.37 0.30
N VAL A 123 -21.51 1.47 1.20
CA VAL A 123 -20.36 0.57 1.05
C VAL A 123 -20.72 -0.91 1.04
N VAL A 124 -21.86 -1.30 1.61
CA VAL A 124 -22.31 -2.70 1.59
C VAL A 124 -23.71 -2.81 0.96
N PRO A 125 -23.88 -3.69 -0.03
CA PRO A 125 -25.19 -4.01 -0.60
C PRO A 125 -26.20 -4.48 0.46
N SER A 126 -27.47 -4.16 0.26
CA SER A 126 -28.55 -4.49 1.22
C SER A 126 -28.79 -5.98 1.40
N ASP A 127 -28.37 -6.80 0.44
CA ASP A 127 -28.46 -8.26 0.45
C ASP A 127 -27.28 -8.94 1.18
N LEU A 128 -26.26 -8.18 1.59
CA LEU A 128 -25.10 -8.70 2.30
C LEU A 128 -25.06 -8.23 3.77
N PRO A 129 -24.70 -9.11 4.71
CA PRO A 129 -24.55 -8.71 6.10
C PRO A 129 -23.32 -7.82 6.27
N MET A 130 -23.34 -6.99 7.31
CA MET A 130 -22.13 -6.34 7.80
C MET A 130 -21.07 -7.36 8.18
N LEU A 131 -19.82 -7.05 7.87
CA LEU A 131 -18.69 -7.83 8.34
C LEU A 131 -18.65 -7.81 9.89
N PRO A 132 -18.35 -8.95 10.53
CA PRO A 132 -17.96 -8.93 11.94
C PRO A 132 -16.79 -7.97 12.15
N LEU A 133 -16.80 -7.22 13.25
CA LEU A 133 -15.86 -6.11 13.49
C LEU A 133 -14.39 -6.52 13.25
N TRP A 134 -13.99 -7.71 13.69
CA TRP A 134 -12.61 -8.17 13.52
C TRP A 134 -12.24 -8.37 12.04
N ASN A 135 -13.12 -8.98 11.25
CA ASN A 135 -12.92 -9.15 9.81
C ASN A 135 -12.86 -7.79 9.14
N ASP A 136 -13.74 -6.89 9.54
CA ASP A 136 -13.81 -5.55 9.01
C ASP A 136 -12.52 -4.75 9.25
N LEU A 137 -11.95 -4.83 10.46
CA LEU A 137 -10.64 -4.25 10.77
C LEU A 137 -9.51 -4.89 9.96
N ASN A 138 -9.54 -6.21 9.74
CA ASN A 138 -8.54 -6.90 8.91
C ASN A 138 -8.61 -6.49 7.43
N PHE A 139 -9.79 -6.17 6.90
CA PHE A 139 -9.94 -5.69 5.53
C PHE A 139 -9.63 -4.20 5.39
N HIS A 140 -10.06 -3.36 6.34
CA HIS A 140 -10.13 -1.91 6.12
C HIS A 140 -9.25 -1.08 7.06
N LEU A 141 -8.50 -1.68 7.99
CA LEU A 141 -7.61 -0.92 8.90
C LEU A 141 -6.21 -1.52 9.01
N PHE A 142 -6.09 -2.81 9.29
CA PHE A 142 -4.79 -3.41 9.56
C PHE A 142 -3.81 -3.34 8.38
N PRO A 143 -4.21 -3.51 7.11
CA PRO A 143 -3.31 -3.29 5.98
C PRO A 143 -2.70 -1.89 5.97
N ALA A 144 -3.51 -0.86 6.22
CA ALA A 144 -3.04 0.52 6.29
C ALA A 144 -2.04 0.74 7.43
N ILE A 145 -2.31 0.21 8.62
CA ILE A 145 -1.40 0.30 9.78
C ILE A 145 -0.09 -0.44 9.50
N LEU A 146 -0.18 -1.70 9.06
CA LEU A 146 0.98 -2.55 8.84
C LEU A 146 1.92 -1.96 7.79
N LEU A 147 1.39 -1.49 6.66
CA LEU A 147 2.17 -0.83 5.62
C LEU A 147 2.72 0.53 6.05
N SER A 148 2.00 1.29 6.88
CA SER A 148 2.51 2.55 7.43
C SER A 148 3.70 2.30 8.35
N VAL A 149 3.58 1.34 9.26
CA VAL A 149 4.68 0.96 10.17
C VAL A 149 5.89 0.45 9.39
N ASP A 150 5.66 -0.39 8.38
CA ASP A 150 6.70 -0.87 7.48
C ASP A 150 7.39 0.27 6.71
N ALA A 151 6.61 1.18 6.11
CA ALA A 151 7.12 2.32 5.38
C ALA A 151 7.94 3.26 6.29
N LEU A 152 7.50 3.48 7.53
CA LEU A 152 8.12 4.43 8.46
C LEU A 152 9.32 3.86 9.20
N LEU A 153 9.32 2.57 9.56
CA LEU A 153 10.33 2.01 10.48
C LEU A 153 11.29 1.03 9.81
N LEU A 154 10.82 0.28 8.82
CA LEU A 154 11.57 -0.81 8.18
C LEU A 154 12.11 -0.43 6.80
N SER A 155 11.48 0.52 6.11
CA SER A 155 11.89 0.90 4.75
C SER A 155 12.97 1.98 4.76
N PRO A 156 13.92 1.96 3.81
CA PRO A 156 14.78 3.10 3.55
C PRO A 156 13.94 4.30 3.04
N PRO A 157 14.49 5.53 3.04
CA PRO A 157 13.83 6.64 2.40
C PRO A 157 13.54 6.28 0.95
N TRP A 158 12.40 6.78 0.48
CA TRP A 158 11.86 6.49 -0.84
C TRP A 158 12.96 6.55 -1.91
N PRO A 159 13.00 5.59 -2.86
CA PRO A 159 14.22 5.13 -3.54
C PRO A 159 14.90 6.13 -4.49
N THR A 160 14.51 7.40 -4.48
CA THR A 160 15.23 8.47 -5.17
C THR A 160 15.77 9.42 -4.12
N SER A 161 17.04 9.26 -3.76
CA SER A 161 17.80 10.30 -3.07
C SER A 161 18.98 10.76 -3.96
N PRO A 162 19.02 12.04 -4.38
CA PRO A 162 18.06 13.09 -4.04
C PRO A 162 16.69 12.82 -4.67
N VAL A 163 15.65 13.34 -4.01
CA VAL A 163 14.27 13.21 -4.47
C VAL A 163 14.17 13.83 -5.85
N ASN A 164 13.60 13.08 -6.80
CA ASN A 164 13.32 13.61 -8.12
C ASN A 164 12.45 14.88 -7.97
N PRO A 165 12.86 16.05 -8.51
CA PRO A 165 12.07 17.28 -8.42
C PRO A 165 10.64 17.13 -8.94
N ASN A 166 10.42 16.20 -9.87
CA ASN A 166 9.11 15.87 -10.42
C ASN A 166 8.34 14.82 -9.62
N ALA A 167 8.86 14.32 -8.49
CA ALA A 167 8.21 13.29 -7.67
C ALA A 167 6.78 13.67 -7.24
N PRO A 168 6.47 14.92 -6.82
CA PRO A 168 5.10 15.31 -6.51
C PRO A 168 4.16 15.19 -7.72
N LEU A 169 4.61 15.62 -8.91
CA LEU A 169 3.81 15.53 -10.14
C LEU A 169 3.64 14.08 -10.59
N ILE A 170 4.72 13.29 -10.58
CA ILE A 170 4.68 11.87 -10.94
C ILE A 170 3.72 11.10 -10.02
N THR A 171 3.76 11.37 -8.72
CA THR A 171 2.88 10.72 -7.74
C THR A 171 1.42 11.15 -7.92
N LEU A 172 1.14 12.43 -8.19
CA LEU A 172 -0.22 12.91 -8.50
C LEU A 172 -0.78 12.29 -9.78
N THR A 173 0.01 12.30 -10.85
CA THR A 173 -0.41 11.73 -12.15
C THR A 173 -0.61 10.23 -12.04
N SER A 174 0.27 9.51 -11.34
CA SER A 174 0.13 8.06 -11.17
C SER A 174 -1.02 7.69 -10.24
N SER A 175 -1.24 8.39 -9.12
CA SER A 175 -2.38 8.12 -8.24
C SER A 175 -3.72 8.41 -8.92
N THR A 176 -3.79 9.50 -9.69
CA THR A 176 -4.98 9.83 -10.49
C THR A 176 -5.18 8.80 -11.60
N GLY A 177 -4.12 8.43 -12.32
CA GLY A 177 -4.18 7.39 -13.35
C GLY A 177 -4.66 6.04 -12.80
N LEU A 178 -4.18 5.62 -11.61
CA LEU A 178 -4.63 4.42 -10.93
C LEU A 178 -6.11 4.51 -10.52
N ALA A 179 -6.57 5.65 -10.02
CA ALA A 179 -7.97 5.85 -9.66
C ALA A 179 -8.89 5.69 -10.88
N PHE A 180 -8.55 6.29 -12.02
CA PHE A 180 -9.33 6.15 -13.25
C PHE A 180 -9.20 4.76 -13.89
N ALA A 181 -8.04 4.10 -13.79
CA ALA A 181 -7.88 2.72 -14.22
C ALA A 181 -8.78 1.77 -13.40
N TYR A 182 -8.88 1.99 -12.09
CA TYR A 182 -9.81 1.25 -11.23
C TYR A 182 -11.27 1.58 -11.55
N TRP A 183 -11.62 2.83 -11.85
CA TRP A 183 -12.97 3.16 -12.31
C TRP A 183 -13.32 2.41 -13.60
N PHE A 184 -12.43 2.41 -14.59
CA PHE A 184 -12.61 1.65 -15.82
C PHE A 184 -12.84 0.15 -15.53
N TRP A 185 -12.04 -0.42 -14.62
CA TRP A 185 -12.22 -1.81 -14.19
C TRP A 185 -13.60 -2.07 -13.55
N ILE A 186 -14.08 -1.16 -12.70
CA ILE A 186 -15.41 -1.26 -12.10
C ILE A 186 -16.51 -1.24 -13.17
N GLU A 187 -16.46 -0.30 -14.12
CA GLU A 187 -17.46 -0.22 -15.20
C GLU A 187 -17.41 -1.47 -16.09
N TRP A 188 -16.21 -2.02 -16.30
CA TRP A 188 -16.04 -3.29 -17.00
C TRP A 188 -16.72 -4.43 -16.24
N CYS A 189 -16.47 -4.60 -14.94
CA CYS A 189 -17.19 -5.57 -14.10
C CYS A 189 -18.71 -5.37 -14.13
N TYR A 190 -19.18 -4.12 -14.03
CA TYR A 190 -20.60 -3.78 -14.09
C TYR A 190 -21.26 -4.26 -15.38
N SER A 191 -20.56 -4.15 -16.52
CA SER A 191 -21.09 -4.58 -17.82
C SER A 191 -21.41 -6.07 -17.91
N TYR A 192 -20.78 -6.91 -17.09
CA TYR A 192 -21.06 -8.35 -16.99
C TYR A 192 -22.00 -8.69 -15.82
N ASN A 193 -21.87 -7.98 -14.70
CA ASN A 193 -22.52 -8.33 -13.45
C ASN A 193 -23.88 -7.67 -13.26
N GLY A 194 -24.09 -6.49 -13.85
CA GLY A 194 -25.29 -5.66 -13.66
C GLY A 194 -25.37 -4.97 -12.31
N PHE A 195 -24.32 -5.02 -11.49
CA PHE A 195 -24.24 -4.34 -10.18
C PHE A 195 -22.81 -3.83 -9.93
N TYR A 196 -22.69 -2.81 -9.09
CA TYR A 196 -21.40 -2.24 -8.67
C TYR A 196 -20.89 -2.89 -7.36
N PRO A 197 -19.56 -2.93 -7.13
CA PRO A 197 -19.01 -3.44 -5.87
C PRO A 197 -19.44 -2.63 -4.65
N TYR A 198 -19.59 -1.31 -4.81
CA TYR A 198 -20.07 -0.41 -3.77
C TYR A 198 -21.36 0.27 -4.23
N PRO A 199 -22.46 0.22 -3.45
CA PRO A 199 -23.75 0.80 -3.84
C PRO A 199 -23.71 2.29 -4.15
N ILE A 200 -22.78 3.05 -3.55
CA ILE A 200 -22.60 4.48 -3.85
C ILE A 200 -22.46 4.75 -5.35
N PHE A 201 -21.86 3.84 -6.12
CA PHE A 201 -21.70 4.05 -7.56
C PHE A 201 -23.04 4.08 -8.31
N GLU A 202 -24.05 3.32 -7.87
CA GLU A 202 -25.40 3.37 -8.47
C GLU A 202 -26.09 4.71 -8.22
N LEU A 203 -25.77 5.35 -7.09
CA LEU A 203 -26.39 6.63 -6.68
C LEU A 203 -25.77 7.84 -7.40
N LEU A 204 -24.54 7.72 -7.88
CA LEU A 204 -23.80 8.83 -8.48
C LEU A 204 -23.99 8.88 -10.00
N SER A 205 -24.28 10.07 -10.49
CA SER A 205 -24.16 10.39 -11.93
C SER A 205 -22.70 10.26 -12.40
N THR A 206 -22.50 10.10 -13.70
CA THR A 206 -21.15 10.00 -14.29
C THR A 206 -20.25 11.17 -13.89
N LEU A 207 -20.77 12.41 -13.87
CA LEU A 207 -19.98 13.57 -13.47
C LEU A 207 -19.57 13.52 -11.99
N GLN A 208 -20.44 13.02 -11.12
CA GLN A 208 -20.09 12.81 -9.71
C GLN A 208 -19.08 11.68 -9.54
N ARG A 209 -19.12 10.63 -10.36
CA ARG A 209 -18.08 9.58 -10.37
C ARG A 209 -16.73 10.13 -10.81
N VAL A 210 -16.69 10.97 -11.87
CA VAL A 210 -15.46 11.68 -12.27
C VAL A 210 -14.88 12.46 -11.08
N GLY A 211 -15.73 13.22 -10.38
CA GLY A 211 -15.33 13.96 -9.18
C GLY A 211 -14.81 13.05 -8.07
N LEU A 212 -15.52 11.96 -7.77
CA LEU A 212 -15.13 10.98 -6.75
C LEU A 212 -13.75 10.36 -7.04
N PHE A 213 -13.49 9.92 -8.27
CA PHE A 213 -12.21 9.31 -8.64
C PHE A 213 -11.07 10.33 -8.69
N ALA A 214 -11.33 11.55 -9.16
CA ALA A 214 -10.35 12.64 -9.11
C ALA A 214 -9.96 13.00 -7.66
N ILE A 215 -10.95 13.14 -6.77
CA ILE A 215 -10.73 13.40 -5.34
C ILE A 215 -10.01 12.23 -4.69
N SER A 216 -10.35 10.98 -5.04
CA SER A 216 -9.67 9.79 -4.52
C SER A 216 -8.20 9.75 -4.94
N GLY A 217 -7.90 10.04 -6.20
CA GLY A 217 -6.52 10.16 -6.72
C GLY A 217 -5.73 11.26 -6.01
N ALA A 218 -6.33 12.43 -5.82
CA ALA A 218 -5.73 13.54 -5.06
C ALA A 218 -5.51 13.19 -3.58
N THR A 219 -6.47 12.50 -2.96
CA THR A 219 -6.38 12.05 -1.56
C THR A 219 -5.23 11.06 -1.39
N MET A 220 -5.10 10.07 -2.28
CA MET A 220 -3.98 9.14 -2.28
C MET A 220 -2.63 9.85 -2.45
N TRP A 221 -2.57 10.88 -3.30
CA TRP A 221 -1.37 11.71 -3.45
C TRP A 221 -1.02 12.48 -2.17
N VAL A 222 -2.01 13.10 -1.52
CA VAL A 222 -1.83 13.80 -0.22
C VAL A 222 -1.34 12.82 0.84
N VAL A 223 -1.95 11.64 0.94
CA VAL A 223 -1.56 10.59 1.89
C VAL A 223 -0.13 10.12 1.64
N GLY A 224 0.24 9.83 0.39
CA GLY A 224 1.60 9.42 0.04
C GLY A 224 2.63 10.51 0.35
N SER A 225 2.27 11.78 0.13
CA SER A 225 3.09 12.93 0.52
C SER A 225 3.21 13.07 2.05
N GLY A 226 2.11 12.87 2.77
CA GLY A 226 2.06 12.85 4.23
C GLY A 226 2.94 11.76 4.83
N LEU A 227 2.90 10.53 4.28
CA LEU A 227 3.79 9.44 4.69
C LEU A 227 5.27 9.81 4.50
N ARG A 228 5.62 10.52 3.43
CA ARG A 228 7.01 10.99 3.20
C ARG A 228 7.42 12.06 4.21
N VAL A 229 6.56 13.03 4.48
CA VAL A 229 6.82 14.05 5.50
C VAL A 229 6.97 13.41 6.88
N LEU A 230 6.08 12.47 7.22
CA LEU A 230 6.14 11.73 8.47
C LEU A 230 7.40 10.86 8.55
N TYR A 231 7.80 10.21 7.44
CA TYR A 231 9.08 9.52 7.36
C TYR A 231 10.22 10.48 7.66
N ALA A 232 10.29 11.64 7.01
CA ALA A 232 11.38 12.60 7.23
C ALA A 232 11.40 13.15 8.66
N TYR A 233 10.22 13.33 9.28
CA TYR A 233 10.10 13.73 10.68
C TYR A 233 10.60 12.64 11.63
N ILE A 234 10.24 11.38 11.39
CA ILE A 234 10.64 10.26 12.25
C ILE A 234 12.08 9.84 11.99
N ASN A 235 12.58 9.89 10.77
CA ASN A 235 13.84 9.25 10.37
C ASN A 235 14.96 10.25 10.04
N GLY A 236 14.62 11.52 9.85
CA GLY A 236 15.51 12.54 9.29
C GLY A 236 15.47 12.57 7.77
N TYR A 237 16.27 13.46 7.19
CA TYR A 237 16.44 13.65 5.75
C TYR A 237 17.92 13.59 5.40
N GLU A 238 18.26 13.07 4.22
CA GLU A 238 19.64 13.17 3.73
C GLU A 238 19.93 14.62 3.33
N ARG A 239 20.94 15.25 3.93
CA ARG A 239 21.42 16.55 3.45
C ARG A 239 22.28 16.33 2.21
N LEU A 240 22.13 17.20 1.21
CA LEU A 240 22.93 17.18 -0.02
C LEU A 240 24.45 17.25 0.26
N ASP A 241 24.84 17.83 1.39
CA ASP A 241 26.24 17.99 1.80
C ASP A 241 26.86 16.75 2.45
N ASP A 242 26.05 15.82 2.99
CA ASP A 242 26.53 14.61 3.65
C ASP A 242 27.19 13.62 2.67
N ARG A 243 27.00 13.81 1.35
CA ARG A 243 27.68 13.04 0.29
C ARG A 243 29.04 13.61 -0.12
N LYS A 244 29.31 14.89 0.14
CA LYS A 244 30.60 15.54 -0.21
C LYS A 244 31.68 15.37 0.87
N GLY A 245 31.30 14.89 2.06
CA GLY A 245 32.21 14.68 3.20
C GLY A 245 33.08 13.42 3.14
N GLY A 246 32.96 12.57 2.11
CA GLY A 246 33.74 11.33 1.96
C GLY A 246 35.25 11.49 1.68
N LYS A 247 35.82 12.69 1.80
CA LYS A 247 37.26 12.94 1.74
C LYS A 247 37.65 14.12 2.64
N LYS A 248 38.24 13.80 3.78
CA LYS A 248 39.17 14.55 4.66
C LYS A 248 39.21 13.73 5.95
N ILE A 249 40.27 13.03 6.36
CA ILE A 249 41.72 13.06 6.11
C ILE A 249 42.20 11.61 6.07
#